data_AF-A0A183JGV7-F1
#
_entry.id   AF-A0A183JGV7-F1
#
_cell.length_a   1.000
_cell.length_b   1.000
_cell.length_c   1.000
_cell.angle_alpha   90.00
_cell.angle_beta   90.00
_cell.angle_gamma   90.00
#
_symmetry.space_group_name_H-M   'P 1'
#
loop_
_entity.id
_entity.type
_entity.pdbx_description
1 polymer ?
#
loop_
_entity_poly.entity_id
_entity_poly.type
_entity_poly.pdbx_seq_one_letter_code
_entity_poly.pdbx_strand_id
1 'polypeptide(L)'
;MKRLGCGSDGEKEIKEHLFFRRIDWDKIALRLVQPPFKPVTLSPRDTSNFDSEFTKVTPELSPTDKLFVMNLTQTEFSGFSFVNPEFIVEV
;
A
#
# COMPACT_ATOMS: atom_id res chain seq x y z
N MET A 1 -7.23 -6.90 30.46
CA MET A 1 -6.05 -7.13 29.59
C MET A 1 -5.65 -5.82 28.96
N LYS A 2 -4.36 -5.48 28.95
CA LYS A 2 -3.83 -4.30 28.25
C LYS A 2 -3.05 -4.79 27.03
N ARG A 3 -3.39 -4.32 25.83
CA ARG A 3 -2.71 -4.69 24.57
C ARG A 3 -1.40 -3.89 24.46
N LEU A 4 -0.30 -4.56 24.09
CA LEU A 4 1.00 -3.92 23.84
C LEU A 4 0.83 -2.81 22.79
N GLY A 5 1.41 -1.64 23.04
CA GLY A 5 1.34 -0.53 22.09
C GLY A 5 0.10 0.37 22.21
N CYS A 6 -0.81 0.09 23.14
CA CYS A 6 -2.04 0.89 23.33
C CYS A 6 -1.93 1.93 24.47
N GLY A 7 -0.75 2.13 25.05
CA GLY A 7 -0.47 3.20 26.01
C GLY A 7 0.04 4.47 25.33
N SER A 8 0.24 5.54 26.12
CA SER A 8 0.89 6.78 25.68
C SER A 8 2.30 6.54 25.08
N ASP A 9 3.01 5.55 25.62
CA ASP A 9 4.35 5.15 25.17
C ASP A 9 4.31 3.96 24.19
N GLY A 10 3.17 3.73 23.53
CA GLY A 10 2.93 2.50 22.77
C GLY A 10 3.95 2.22 21.67
N GLU A 11 4.42 3.26 20.97
CA GLU A 11 5.49 3.12 19.97
C GLU A 11 6.78 2.60 20.61
N LYS A 12 7.18 3.20 21.74
CA LYS A 12 8.38 2.82 22.47
C LYS A 12 8.27 1.39 23.01
N GLU A 13 7.12 1.05 23.60
CA GLU A 13 6.81 -0.30 24.08
C GLU A 13 6.99 -1.36 22.98
N ILE A 14 6.55 -1.07 21.76
CA ILE A 14 6.74 -1.97 20.61
C ILE A 14 8.22 -2.01 20.20
N LYS A 15 8.86 -0.84 20.01
CA LYS A 15 10.25 -0.75 19.52
C LYS A 15 11.27 -1.42 20.45
N GLU A 16 11.04 -1.36 21.76
CA GLU A 16 11.92 -1.90 22.80
C GLU A 16 11.58 -3.35 23.20
N HIS A 17 10.48 -3.91 22.69
CA HIS A 17 10.08 -5.29 23.02
C HIS A 17 11.15 -6.30 22.57
N LEU A 18 11.43 -7.31 23.42
CA LEU A 18 12.51 -8.29 23.21
C LEU A 18 12.46 -9.03 21.86
N PHE A 19 11.27 -9.20 21.30
CA PHE A 19 11.09 -9.78 19.96
C PHE A 19 11.81 -8.95 18.88
N PHE A 20 11.79 -7.62 18.98
CA PHE A 20 12.37 -6.70 18.01
C PHE A 20 13.79 -6.26 18.37
N ARG A 21 14.46 -6.86 19.36
CA ARG A 21 15.80 -6.46 19.83
C ARG A 21 16.91 -6.42 18.76
N ARG A 22 16.69 -7.05 17.60
CA ARG A 22 17.63 -7.06 16.46
C ARG A 22 17.25 -6.10 15.34
N ILE A 23 16.14 -5.38 15.49
CA ILE A 23 15.63 -4.45 14.49
C ILE A 23 16.26 -3.08 14.73
N ASP A 24 16.95 -2.59 13.72
CA ASP A 24 17.34 -1.18 13.60
C ASP A 24 16.20 -0.45 12.85
N TRP A 25 15.38 0.27 13.60
CA TRP A 25 14.16 0.89 13.07
C TRP A 25 14.46 1.99 12.04
N ASP A 26 15.57 2.71 12.19
CA ASP A 26 15.97 3.77 11.26
C ASP A 26 16.46 3.17 9.93
N LYS A 27 17.28 2.11 9.99
CA LYS A 27 17.70 1.40 8.78
C LYS A 27 16.54 0.72 8.05
N ILE A 28 15.56 0.18 8.79
CA ILE A 28 14.34 -0.40 8.17
C ILE A 28 13.55 0.69 7.44
N ALA A 29 13.34 1.85 8.06
CA ALA A 29 12.61 2.97 7.46
C ALA A 29 13.30 3.48 6.18
N LEU A 30 14.64 3.51 6.18
CA LEU A 30 15.46 3.89 5.03
C LEU A 30 15.66 2.76 3.99
N ARG A 31 15.01 1.60 4.17
CA ARG A 31 15.14 0.41 3.30
C ARG A 31 16.58 -0.11 3.16
N LEU A 32 17.40 0.08 4.20
CA LEU A 32 18.82 -0.33 4.24
C LEU A 32 19.03 -1.76 4.77
N VAL A 33 17.97 -2.41 5.29
CA VAL A 33 18.01 -3.81 5.70
C VAL A 33 17.50 -4.68 4.57
N GLN A 34 18.29 -5.66 4.14
CA GLN A 34 17.88 -6.62 3.11
C GLN A 34 16.65 -7.43 3.59
N PRO A 35 15.57 -7.49 2.81
CA PRO A 35 14.43 -8.35 3.13
C PRO A 35 14.84 -9.83 3.17
N PRO A 36 14.28 -10.63 4.09
CA PRO A 36 14.57 -12.06 4.18
C PRO A 36 14.06 -12.86 2.97
N PHE A 37 13.12 -12.30 2.22
CA PHE A 37 12.55 -12.90 1.02
C PHE A 37 12.51 -11.86 -0.10
N LYS A 38 13.00 -12.24 -1.28
CA LYS A 38 12.89 -11.46 -2.51
C LYS A 38 11.95 -12.22 -3.45
N PRO A 39 10.75 -11.68 -3.77
CA PRO A 39 9.85 -12.28 -4.74
C PRO A 39 10.54 -12.46 -6.10
N VAL A 40 10.25 -13.56 -6.78
CA VAL A 40 10.76 -13.80 -8.13
C VAL A 40 9.99 -12.92 -9.11
N THR A 41 10.71 -12.17 -9.92
CA THR A 41 10.16 -11.41 -11.05
C THR A 41 11.04 -11.64 -12.27
N LEU A 42 10.41 -12.00 -13.39
CA LEU A 42 11.09 -12.37 -14.63
C LEU A 42 11.21 -11.19 -15.59
N SER A 43 10.28 -10.25 -15.54
CA SER A 43 10.25 -9.08 -16.41
C SER A 43 9.41 -7.94 -15.81
N PRO A 44 9.49 -6.70 -16.35
CA PRO A 44 8.64 -5.59 -15.92
C PRO A 44 7.13 -5.82 -16.12
N ARG A 45 6.74 -6.80 -16.95
CA ARG A 45 5.33 -7.17 -17.18
C ARG A 45 4.98 -8.53 -16.59
N ASP A 46 5.84 -9.07 -15.73
CA ASP A 46 5.61 -10.37 -15.10
C ASP A 46 4.42 -10.29 -14.14
N THR A 47 3.43 -11.15 -14.38
CA THR A 47 2.22 -11.26 -13.55
C THR A 47 2.17 -12.56 -12.75
N SER A 48 3.26 -13.32 -12.65
CA SER A 48 3.29 -14.64 -11.98
C SER A 48 2.95 -14.59 -10.49
N ASN A 49 3.11 -13.43 -9.84
CA ASN A 49 2.77 -13.22 -8.43
C ASN A 49 1.33 -12.73 -8.20
N PHE A 50 0.53 -12.62 -9.27
CA PHE A 50 -0.90 -12.30 -9.20
C PHE A 50 -1.73 -13.56 -9.46
N ASP A 51 -2.92 -13.63 -8.88
CA ASP A 51 -3.83 -14.74 -9.17
C ASP A 51 -4.21 -14.75 -10.66
N SER A 52 -4.22 -15.96 -11.23
CA SER A 52 -4.59 -16.17 -12.63
C SER A 52 -6.03 -15.77 -12.93
N GLU A 53 -6.91 -15.76 -11.93
CA GLU A 53 -8.30 -15.30 -12.11
C GLU A 53 -8.37 -13.85 -12.60
N PHE A 54 -7.45 -12.98 -12.17
CA PHE A 54 -7.44 -11.58 -12.59
C PHE A 54 -6.62 -11.34 -13.86
N THR A 55 -5.51 -12.05 -14.03
CA THR A 55 -4.61 -11.84 -15.19
C THR A 55 -5.16 -12.40 -16.50
N LYS A 56 -6.16 -13.30 -16.42
CA LYS A 56 -6.90 -13.82 -17.57
C LYS A 56 -8.05 -12.91 -18.02
N VAL A 57 -8.47 -11.97 -17.17
CA VAL A 57 -9.56 -11.04 -17.50
C VAL A 57 -9.00 -9.92 -18.36
N THR A 58 -9.73 -9.55 -19.41
CA THR A 58 -9.41 -8.38 -20.22
C THR A 58 -9.47 -7.13 -19.34
N PRO A 59 -8.45 -6.25 -19.33
CA PRO A 59 -8.45 -5.04 -18.53
C PRO A 59 -9.41 -4.01 -19.13
N GLU A 60 -10.70 -4.17 -18.84
CA GLU A 60 -11.78 -3.30 -19.28
C GLU A 60 -12.53 -2.70 -18.10
N LEU A 61 -13.02 -1.47 -18.27
CA LEU A 61 -13.88 -0.84 -17.29
C LEU A 61 -15.30 -1.39 -17.45
N SER A 62 -15.93 -1.75 -16.34
CA SER A 62 -17.34 -2.14 -16.33
C SER A 62 -18.20 -1.04 -16.97
N PRO A 63 -19.14 -1.39 -17.87
CA PRO A 63 -20.07 -0.42 -18.44
C PRO A 63 -20.86 0.31 -17.34
N THR A 64 -21.00 1.62 -17.48
CA THR A 64 -21.76 2.44 -16.53
C THR A 64 -23.18 2.69 -17.02
N ASP A 65 -24.15 2.62 -16.11
CA ASP A 65 -25.52 3.07 -16.38
C ASP A 65 -25.57 4.60 -16.29
N LYS A 66 -25.90 5.25 -17.41
CA LYS A 66 -25.98 6.71 -17.49
C LYS A 66 -27.01 7.30 -16.54
N LEU A 67 -28.15 6.63 -16.33
CA LEU A 67 -29.20 7.11 -15.42
C LEU A 67 -28.73 7.03 -13.97
N PHE A 68 -27.99 5.98 -13.62
CA PHE A 68 -27.36 5.85 -12.30
C PHE A 68 -26.35 6.98 -12.07
N VAL A 69 -25.41 7.19 -13.01
CA VAL A 69 -24.36 8.21 -12.89
C VAL A 69 -24.95 9.63 -12.79
N MET A 70 -26.00 9.93 -13.56
CA MET A 70 -26.68 11.24 -13.51
C MET A 70 -27.36 11.53 -12.17
N ASN A 71 -27.76 10.49 -11.42
CA ASN A 71 -28.41 10.62 -10.12
C ASN A 71 -27.42 10.73 -8.95
N LEU A 72 -26.11 10.65 -9.21
CA LEU A 72 -25.09 10.83 -8.17
C LEU A 72 -24.91 12.32 -7.83
N THR A 73 -24.82 12.63 -6.53
CA THR A 73 -24.57 13.99 -6.04
C THR A 73 -23.11 14.39 -6.29
N GLN A 74 -22.83 15.00 -7.44
CA GLN A 74 -21.46 15.33 -7.86
C GLN A 74 -20.67 16.22 -6.90
N THR A 75 -21.37 17.05 -6.11
CA THR A 75 -20.74 17.93 -5.12
C THR A 75 -20.07 17.17 -3.98
N GLU A 76 -20.42 15.91 -3.72
CA GLU A 76 -19.76 15.06 -2.72
C GLU A 76 -18.29 14.78 -3.06
N PHE A 77 -17.91 14.93 -4.34
CA PHE A 77 -16.54 14.72 -4.82
C PHE A 77 -15.74 16.03 -4.97
N SER A 78 -16.26 17.15 -4.48
CA SER A 78 -15.55 18.44 -4.51
C SER A 78 -14.23 18.34 -3.74
N GLY A 79 -13.13 18.79 -4.35
CA GLY A 79 -11.79 18.70 -3.75
C GLY A 79 -11.11 17.33 -3.87
N PHE A 80 -11.70 16.37 -4.59
CA PHE A 80 -11.10 15.05 -4.79
C PHE A 80 -9.84 15.08 -5.68
N SER A 81 -9.76 16.02 -6.62
CA SER A 81 -8.62 16.11 -7.56
C SER A 81 -7.32 16.45 -6.82
N PHE A 82 -6.34 15.56 -6.92
CA PHE A 82 -5.03 15.71 -6.30
C PHE A 82 -3.93 15.13 -7.19
N VAL A 83 -2.78 15.80 -7.22
CA VAL A 83 -1.53 15.29 -7.81
C VAL A 83 -0.46 15.43 -6.74
N ASN A 84 0.28 14.36 -6.47
CA ASN A 84 1.33 14.38 -5.46
C ASN A 84 2.49 15.30 -5.91
N PRO A 85 2.74 16.44 -5.23
CA PRO A 85 3.82 17.36 -5.63
C PRO A 85 5.21 16.77 -5.36
N GLU A 86 5.32 15.78 -4.47
CA GLU A 86 6.57 15.13 -4.08
C GLU A 86 6.88 13.87 -4.91
N PHE A 87 6.08 13.58 -5.96
CA PHE A 87 6.33 12.41 -6.80
C PHE A 87 7.53 12.65 -7.71
N ILE A 88 8.66 12.01 -7.36
CA ILE A 88 9.88 12.02 -8.15
C ILE A 88 9.85 10.84 -9.13
N VAL A 89 9.89 11.13 -10.42
CA VAL A 89 10.15 10.12 -11.45
C VAL A 89 11.67 9.95 -11.52
N GLU A 90 12.18 8.83 -11.04
CA GLU A 90 13.55 8.40 -11.34
C GLU A 90 13.60 8.03 -12.84
N VAL A 91 14.24 8.89 -13.65
CA VAL A 91 14.47 8.68 -15.09
C VAL A 91 15.82 8.00 -15.30
#